data_AF-A0A7C4SHG8-F1
#
_entry.id   AF-A0A7C4SHG8-F1
#
_cell.length_a   1.000
_cell.length_b   1.000
_cell.length_c   1.000
_cell.angle_alpha   90.00
_cell.angle_beta   90.00
_cell.angle_gamma   90.00
#
_symmetry.space_group_name_H-M   'P 1'
#
loop_
_entity.id
_entity.type
_entity.pdbx_description
1 polymer ?
#
loop_
_entity_poly.entity_id
_entity_poly.type
_entity_poly.pdbx_seq_one_letter_code
_entity_poly.pdbx_strand_id
1 'polypeptide(L)'
;MKATLDLEAEGRSGSAQEEPKLSEEQALEIIGEYLAAFLGSEQDWGVIDSLSRARSEEEALRAYDEALRSIHKVMERFGFDLLANLAKSDVLSDVIKEKVTFSSDNVPYVQRAYFNELLDSASKLVSVKMKENATQVCLRLVERALAKYPKYMPR
;
A
#
# COMPACT_ATOMS: atom_id res chain seq x y z
N MET A 1 -9.25 28.10 -49.39
CA MET A 1 -8.86 28.68 -48.08
C MET A 1 -9.23 27.67 -47.01
N LYS A 2 -8.23 27.07 -46.35
CA LYS A 2 -8.39 26.20 -45.18
C LYS A 2 -8.64 27.10 -43.97
N ALA A 3 -9.76 26.90 -43.28
CA ALA A 3 -9.98 27.41 -41.94
C ALA A 3 -10.10 26.20 -41.01
N THR A 4 -8.96 25.86 -40.40
CA THR A 4 -8.86 25.00 -39.23
C THR A 4 -9.52 25.71 -38.06
N LEU A 5 -10.63 25.16 -37.57
CA LEU A 5 -11.19 25.49 -36.27
C LEU A 5 -10.46 24.63 -35.23
N ASP A 6 -9.35 25.17 -34.75
CA ASP A 6 -8.78 24.84 -33.44
C ASP A 6 -9.71 25.46 -32.40
N LEU A 7 -10.50 24.64 -31.71
CA LEU A 7 -11.17 25.04 -30.48
C LEU A 7 -11.25 23.82 -29.54
N GLU A 8 -10.67 24.05 -28.37
CA GLU A 8 -11.00 23.40 -27.09
C GLU A 8 -10.27 22.09 -26.77
N ALA A 9 -8.95 22.22 -26.68
CA ALA A 9 -8.17 21.57 -25.62
C ALA A 9 -8.64 22.11 -24.25
N GLU A 10 -9.76 21.59 -23.74
CA GLU A 10 -10.13 21.76 -22.33
C GLU A 10 -9.11 21.04 -21.45
N GLY A 11 -8.16 21.82 -20.92
CA GLY A 11 -7.92 21.86 -19.48
C GLY A 11 -7.74 20.51 -18.77
N ARG A 12 -6.80 19.67 -19.21
CA ARG A 12 -6.08 18.81 -18.25
C ARG A 12 -5.15 19.68 -17.42
N SER A 13 -5.73 20.45 -16.50
CA SER A 13 -4.99 20.92 -15.34
C SER A 13 -4.78 19.69 -14.46
N GLY A 14 -3.78 18.89 -14.83
CA GLY A 14 -3.19 17.91 -13.94
C GLY A 14 -2.57 18.71 -12.81
N SER A 15 -3.32 18.90 -11.74
CA SER A 15 -2.73 19.19 -10.45
C SER A 15 -1.72 18.06 -10.24
N ALA A 16 -0.43 18.40 -10.25
CA ALA A 16 0.58 17.48 -9.79
C ALA A 16 0.24 17.20 -8.33
N GLN A 17 -0.49 16.10 -8.07
CA GLN A 17 -0.66 15.61 -6.71
C GLN A 17 0.76 15.37 -6.20
N GLU A 18 1.18 16.17 -5.23
CA GLU A 18 2.46 15.96 -4.57
C GLU A 18 2.46 14.54 -4.01
N GLU A 19 3.42 13.72 -4.46
CA GLU A 19 3.60 12.36 -3.92
C GLU A 19 3.76 12.45 -2.39
N PRO A 20 3.13 11.54 -1.61
CA PRO A 20 3.26 11.56 -0.16
C PRO A 20 4.73 11.44 0.24
N LYS A 21 5.21 12.39 1.06
CA LYS A 21 6.56 12.36 1.62
C LYS A 21 6.62 11.34 2.75
N LEU A 22 7.12 10.15 2.44
CA LEU A 22 7.24 9.04 3.38
C LEU A 22 8.69 8.87 3.84
N SER A 23 8.87 8.64 5.13
CA SER A 23 10.10 8.05 5.69
C SER A 23 10.13 6.54 5.43
N GLU A 24 11.31 5.93 5.61
CA GLU A 24 11.47 4.47 5.51
C GLU A 24 10.56 3.71 6.46
N GLU A 25 10.50 4.11 7.73
CA GLU A 25 9.64 3.46 8.72
C GLU A 25 8.17 3.58 8.35
N GLN A 26 7.74 4.74 7.85
CA GLN A 26 6.37 4.93 7.39
C GLN A 26 6.06 4.01 6.20
N ALA A 27 6.97 3.89 5.23
CA ALA A 27 6.77 3.02 4.09
C ALA A 27 6.65 1.54 4.51
N LEU A 28 7.52 1.08 5.41
CA LEU A 28 7.46 -0.29 5.93
C LEU A 28 6.19 -0.55 6.74
N GLU A 29 5.74 0.42 7.54
CA GLU A 29 4.48 0.30 8.28
C GLU A 29 3.28 0.27 7.33
N ILE A 30 3.23 1.16 6.33
CA ILE A 30 2.17 1.18 5.31
C ILE A 30 2.07 -0.20 4.65
N ILE A 31 3.18 -0.72 4.12
CA ILE A 31 3.18 -2.04 3.47
C ILE A 31 2.79 -3.14 4.45
N GLY A 32 3.27 -3.09 5.70
CA GLY A 32 2.90 -4.01 6.77
C GLY A 32 1.39 -4.01 7.06
N GLU A 33 0.76 -2.84 7.08
CA GLU A 33 -0.68 -2.68 7.28
C GLU A 33 -1.47 -3.25 6.08
N TYR A 34 -1.01 -3.01 4.85
CA TYR A 34 -1.61 -3.62 3.66
C TYR A 34 -1.50 -5.15 3.66
N LEU A 35 -0.35 -5.69 4.05
CA LEU A 35 -0.16 -7.13 4.23
C LEU A 35 -1.07 -7.68 5.32
N ALA A 36 -1.19 -6.99 6.46
CA ALA A 36 -2.08 -7.39 7.54
C ALA A 36 -3.55 -7.39 7.08
N ALA A 37 -3.99 -6.36 6.38
CA ALA A 37 -5.34 -6.27 5.85
C ALA A 37 -5.62 -7.36 4.79
N PHE A 38 -4.63 -7.66 3.95
CA PHE A 38 -4.68 -8.78 2.99
C PHE A 38 -4.88 -10.12 3.72
N LEU A 39 -4.06 -10.41 4.74
CA LEU A 39 -4.17 -11.65 5.52
C LEU A 39 -5.51 -11.78 6.24
N GLY A 40 -6.03 -10.67 6.78
CA GLY A 40 -7.35 -10.67 7.43
C GLY A 40 -8.49 -10.97 6.46
N SER A 41 -8.36 -10.52 5.22
CA SER A 41 -9.39 -10.66 4.19
C SER A 41 -9.35 -12.03 3.50
N GLU A 42 -8.17 -12.48 3.06
CA GLU A 42 -8.03 -13.71 2.26
C GLU A 42 -7.63 -14.94 3.10
N GLN A 43 -7.08 -14.74 4.30
CA GLN A 43 -6.48 -15.81 5.13
C GLN A 43 -5.38 -16.60 4.40
N ASP A 44 -4.74 -15.99 3.40
CA ASP A 44 -3.68 -16.58 2.61
C ASP A 44 -2.31 -16.33 3.26
N TRP A 45 -1.84 -17.32 4.01
CA TRP A 45 -0.54 -17.30 4.66
C TRP A 45 0.64 -17.56 3.72
N GLY A 46 0.40 -17.97 2.47
CA GLY A 46 1.44 -18.27 1.50
C GLY A 46 2.37 -17.10 1.23
N VAL A 47 1.82 -15.87 1.21
CA VAL A 47 2.59 -14.64 1.07
C VAL A 47 3.58 -14.43 2.23
N ILE A 48 3.15 -14.69 3.47
CA ILE A 48 4.01 -14.57 4.66
C ILE A 48 5.08 -15.67 4.68
N ASP A 49 4.71 -16.89 4.31
CA ASP A 49 5.66 -17.98 4.21
C ASP A 49 6.73 -17.69 3.15
N SER A 50 6.35 -17.19 1.98
CA SER A 50 7.31 -16.81 0.93
C SER A 50 8.26 -15.70 1.38
N LEU A 51 7.74 -14.64 2.00
CA LEU A 51 8.55 -13.52 2.50
C LEU A 51 9.51 -13.96 3.62
N SER A 52 9.05 -14.79 4.55
CA SER A 52 9.86 -15.22 5.71
C SER A 52 10.94 -16.25 5.35
N ARG A 53 10.73 -17.03 4.29
CA ARG A 53 11.64 -18.10 3.87
C ARG A 53 12.64 -17.67 2.79
N ALA A 54 12.47 -16.51 2.18
CA ALA A 54 13.40 -16.00 1.18
C ALA A 54 14.84 -15.97 1.74
N ARG A 55 15.76 -16.69 1.07
CA ARG A 55 17.17 -16.83 1.49
C ARG A 55 18.14 -16.05 0.61
N SER A 56 17.70 -15.62 -0.57
CA SER A 56 18.47 -14.77 -1.47
C SER A 56 17.75 -13.45 -1.74
N GLU A 57 18.50 -12.47 -2.25
CA GLU A 57 17.93 -11.19 -2.69
C GLU A 57 16.87 -11.39 -3.78
N GLU A 58 17.14 -12.28 -4.75
CA GLU A 58 16.24 -12.58 -5.85
C GLU A 58 14.95 -13.24 -5.38
N GLU A 59 15.03 -14.15 -4.40
CA GLU A 59 13.85 -14.76 -3.77
C GLU A 59 13.04 -13.73 -2.99
N ALA A 60 13.70 -12.84 -2.24
CA ALA A 60 13.07 -11.81 -1.44
C ALA A 60 12.34 -10.78 -2.31
N LEU A 61 12.98 -10.29 -3.38
CA LEU A 61 12.35 -9.41 -4.36
C LEU A 61 11.14 -10.07 -5.03
N ARG A 62 11.27 -11.35 -5.43
CA ARG A 62 10.16 -12.08 -6.05
C ARG A 62 8.98 -12.26 -5.08
N ALA A 63 9.26 -12.66 -3.84
CA ALA A 63 8.24 -12.83 -2.81
C ALA A 63 7.54 -11.50 -2.49
N TYR A 64 8.30 -10.40 -2.48
CA TYR A 64 7.77 -9.05 -2.30
C TYR A 64 6.87 -8.61 -3.46
N ASP A 65 7.30 -8.82 -4.71
CA ASP A 65 6.49 -8.51 -5.89
C ASP A 65 5.18 -9.32 -5.93
N GLU A 66 5.24 -10.60 -5.54
CA GLU A 66 4.07 -11.46 -5.41
C GLU A 66 3.11 -10.95 -4.33
N ALA A 67 3.65 -10.55 -3.18
CA ALA A 67 2.87 -9.97 -2.09
C ALA A 67 2.12 -8.71 -2.53
N LEU A 68 2.79 -7.79 -3.23
CA LEU A 68 2.17 -6.57 -3.75
C LEU A 68 1.07 -6.87 -4.77
N ARG A 69 1.28 -7.83 -5.68
CA ARG A 69 0.25 -8.22 -6.64
C ARG A 69 -0.99 -8.78 -5.94
N SER A 70 -0.79 -9.59 -4.90
CA SER A 70 -1.89 -10.12 -4.09
C SER A 70 -2.65 -9.01 -3.37
N ILE A 71 -1.95 -8.04 -2.77
CA ILE A 71 -2.57 -6.85 -2.16
C ILE A 71 -3.40 -6.08 -3.18
N HIS A 72 -2.83 -5.74 -4.34
CA HIS A 72 -3.54 -5.00 -5.39
C HIS A 72 -4.81 -5.72 -5.85
N LYS A 73 -4.75 -7.04 -6.04
CA LYS A 73 -5.91 -7.84 -6.43
C LYS A 73 -7.03 -7.80 -5.39
N VAL A 74 -6.69 -7.81 -4.10
CA VAL A 74 -7.68 -7.66 -3.02
C VAL A 74 -8.22 -6.24 -2.94
N MET A 75 -7.38 -5.22 -3.12
CA MET A 75 -7.86 -3.83 -3.21
C MET A 75 -8.84 -3.62 -4.37
N GLU A 76 -8.63 -4.32 -5.49
CA GLU A 76 -9.55 -4.28 -6.62
C GLU A 76 -10.90 -4.91 -6.32
N ARG A 77 -10.90 -6.01 -5.57
CA ARG A 77 -12.09 -6.82 -5.28
C ARG A 77 -12.88 -6.34 -4.06
N PHE A 78 -12.17 -5.90 -3.01
CA PHE A 78 -12.70 -5.64 -1.67
C PHE A 78 -12.29 -4.27 -1.12
N GLY A 79 -11.97 -3.32 -2.01
CA GLY A 79 -11.39 -2.03 -1.65
C GLY A 79 -12.05 -1.38 -0.42
N PHE A 80 -13.37 -1.36 -0.31
CA PHE A 80 -14.02 -0.68 0.83
C PHE A 80 -13.67 -1.29 2.21
N ASP A 81 -13.68 -2.62 2.34
CA ASP A 81 -13.44 -3.30 3.63
C ASP A 81 -11.96 -3.26 4.03
N LEU A 82 -11.06 -3.43 3.04
CA LEU A 82 -9.63 -3.31 3.27
C LEU A 82 -9.27 -1.89 3.71
N LEU A 83 -9.81 -0.87 3.03
CA LEU A 83 -9.59 0.53 3.36
C LEU A 83 -10.18 0.91 4.72
N ALA A 84 -11.32 0.33 5.10
CA ALA A 84 -11.90 0.53 6.42
C ALA A 84 -11.03 -0.07 7.55
N ASN A 85 -10.33 -1.18 7.29
CA ASN A 85 -9.36 -1.71 8.25
C ASN A 85 -8.07 -0.89 8.29
N LEU A 86 -7.58 -0.44 7.14
CA LEU A 86 -6.41 0.43 7.04
C LEU A 86 -6.64 1.79 7.74
N ALA A 87 -7.85 2.35 7.66
CA ALA A 87 -8.20 3.60 8.33
C ALA A 87 -8.19 3.51 9.87
N LYS A 88 -8.18 2.29 10.44
CA LYS A 88 -8.06 2.07 11.89
C LYS A 88 -6.60 2.02 12.37
N SER A 89 -5.64 1.97 11.46
CA SER A 89 -4.22 2.04 11.81
C SER A 89 -3.86 3.46 12.25
N ASP A 90 -3.24 3.59 13.43
CA ASP A 90 -2.79 4.91 13.93
C ASP A 90 -1.79 5.57 12.99
N VAL A 91 -0.89 4.78 12.38
CA VAL A 91 0.13 5.28 11.46
C VAL A 91 -0.49 5.72 10.14
N LEU A 92 -1.42 4.93 9.60
CA LEU A 92 -2.14 5.37 8.40
C LEU A 92 -3.04 6.56 8.73
N SER A 93 -3.67 6.61 9.91
CA SER A 93 -4.47 7.76 10.34
C SER A 93 -3.67 9.04 10.25
N ASP A 94 -2.43 9.07 10.77
CA ASP A 94 -1.57 10.26 10.68
C ASP A 94 -1.21 10.63 9.24
N VAL A 95 -0.97 9.64 8.37
CA VAL A 95 -0.61 9.88 6.96
C VAL A 95 -1.82 10.28 6.11
N ILE A 96 -3.00 9.72 6.37
CA ILE A 96 -4.21 9.92 5.58
C ILE A 96 -5.11 11.04 6.11
N LYS A 97 -4.90 11.54 7.35
CA LYS A 97 -5.70 12.57 8.02
C LYS A 97 -5.96 13.79 7.13
N GLU A 98 -4.94 14.22 6.39
CA GLU A 98 -5.02 15.39 5.49
C GLU A 98 -5.80 15.12 4.19
N LYS A 99 -6.11 13.86 3.90
CA LYS A 99 -6.80 13.41 2.68
C LYS A 99 -8.14 12.73 2.97
N VAL A 100 -8.61 12.81 4.22
CA VAL A 100 -9.96 12.41 4.59
C VAL A 100 -10.95 13.42 3.99
N THR A 101 -11.77 12.95 3.06
CA THR A 101 -12.91 13.67 2.52
C THR A 101 -14.19 13.27 3.27
N PHE A 102 -15.22 14.11 3.24
CA PHE A 102 -16.50 13.81 3.88
C PHE A 102 -17.57 13.59 2.80
N SER A 103 -18.40 12.55 2.97
CA SER A 103 -19.57 12.35 2.11
C SER A 103 -20.66 13.38 2.41
N SER A 104 -21.73 13.40 1.60
CA SER A 104 -22.93 14.21 1.85
C SER A 104 -23.56 13.96 3.23
N ASP A 105 -23.32 12.78 3.80
CA ASP A 105 -23.84 12.36 5.10
C ASP A 105 -22.83 12.59 6.24
N ASN A 106 -21.78 13.40 6.00
CA ASN A 106 -20.67 13.66 6.92
C ASN A 106 -19.89 12.39 7.34
N VAL A 107 -19.92 11.33 6.54
CA VAL A 107 -19.11 10.14 6.79
C VAL A 107 -17.71 10.37 6.24
N PRO A 108 -16.65 10.29 7.06
CA PRO A 108 -15.28 10.41 6.59
C PRO A 108 -14.95 9.22 5.68
N TYR A 109 -14.43 9.51 4.50
CA TYR A 109 -13.93 8.51 3.56
C TYR A 109 -12.65 9.04 2.89
N VAL A 110 -11.72 8.13 2.63
CA VAL A 110 -10.51 8.41 1.85
C VAL A 110 -10.71 7.81 0.47
N GLN A 111 -10.38 8.56 -0.58
CA GLN A 111 -10.55 8.09 -1.95
C GLN A 111 -9.64 6.89 -2.21
N ARG A 112 -10.18 5.85 -2.88
CA ARG A 112 -9.42 4.66 -3.28
C ARG A 112 -8.15 5.01 -4.08
N ALA A 113 -8.21 6.04 -4.92
CA ALA A 113 -7.06 6.51 -5.69
C ALA A 113 -5.88 6.90 -4.78
N TYR A 114 -6.16 7.59 -3.67
CA TYR A 114 -5.12 8.00 -2.72
C TYR A 114 -4.45 6.81 -2.02
N PHE A 115 -5.21 5.77 -1.70
CA PHE A 115 -4.64 4.55 -1.13
C PHE A 115 -3.71 3.81 -2.11
N ASN A 116 -4.07 3.77 -3.39
CA ASN A 116 -3.19 3.23 -4.43
C ASN A 116 -1.90 4.05 -4.54
N GLU A 117 -2.01 5.39 -4.57
CA GLU A 117 -0.84 6.29 -4.59
C GLU A 117 0.06 6.07 -3.36
N LEU A 118 -0.54 5.92 -2.18
CA LEU A 118 0.18 5.68 -0.95
C LEU A 118 0.93 4.34 -0.98
N LEU A 119 0.27 3.28 -1.46
CA LEU A 119 0.87 1.96 -1.63
C LEU A 119 2.01 1.99 -2.65
N ASP A 120 1.82 2.67 -3.79
CA ASP A 120 2.85 2.83 -4.83
C ASP A 120 4.06 3.60 -4.29
N SER A 121 3.86 4.71 -3.59
CA SER A 121 4.93 5.50 -2.98
C SER A 121 5.71 4.71 -1.92
N ALA A 122 4.99 4.02 -1.03
CA ALA A 122 5.62 3.17 -0.03
C ALA A 122 6.40 2.02 -0.69
N SER A 123 5.81 1.40 -1.72
CA SER A 123 6.43 0.29 -2.44
C SER A 123 7.71 0.69 -3.16
N LYS A 124 7.73 1.85 -3.83
CA LYS A 124 8.95 2.39 -4.46
C LYS A 124 10.07 2.54 -3.44
N LEU A 125 9.78 3.09 -2.26
CA LEU A 125 10.77 3.33 -1.23
C LEU A 125 11.29 2.02 -0.62
N VAL A 126 10.40 1.07 -0.32
CA VAL A 126 10.78 -0.28 0.15
C VAL A 126 11.61 -1.02 -0.90
N SER A 127 11.30 -0.87 -2.19
CA SER A 127 12.07 -1.51 -3.28
C SER A 127 13.50 -0.98 -3.37
N VAL A 128 13.74 0.29 -3.05
CA VAL A 128 15.10 0.83 -2.92
C VAL A 128 15.84 0.13 -1.78
N LYS A 129 15.16 -0.07 -0.64
CA LYS A 129 15.74 -0.75 0.53
C LYS A 129 15.97 -2.24 0.33
N MET A 130 15.15 -2.89 -0.48
CA MET A 130 15.37 -4.28 -0.86
C MET A 130 16.73 -4.48 -1.53
N LYS A 131 17.21 -3.51 -2.32
CA LYS A 131 18.55 -3.59 -2.96
C LYS A 131 19.71 -3.48 -1.96
N GLU A 132 19.46 -2.95 -0.77
CA GLU A 132 20.46 -2.85 0.30
C GLU A 132 20.48 -4.12 1.15
N ASN A 133 19.30 -4.63 1.54
CA ASN A 133 19.18 -5.84 2.37
C ASN A 133 17.79 -6.49 2.27
N ALA A 134 17.50 -7.14 1.14
CA ALA A 134 16.15 -7.67 0.85
C ALA A 134 15.62 -8.62 1.92
N THR A 135 16.44 -9.58 2.39
CA THR A 135 16.00 -10.56 3.39
C THR A 135 15.59 -9.89 4.70
N GLN A 136 16.37 -8.92 5.19
CA GLN A 136 16.02 -8.22 6.42
C GLN A 136 14.74 -7.38 6.24
N VAL A 137 14.58 -6.73 5.08
CA VAL A 137 13.37 -5.95 4.77
C VAL A 137 12.14 -6.86 4.73
N CYS A 138 12.20 -8.03 4.07
CA CYS A 138 11.11 -9.00 4.07
C CYS A 138 10.73 -9.46 5.48
N LEU A 139 11.71 -9.78 6.33
CA LEU A 139 11.44 -10.17 7.72
C LEU A 139 10.77 -9.04 8.51
N ARG A 140 11.24 -7.79 8.35
CA ARG A 140 10.64 -6.61 8.98
C ARG A 140 9.20 -6.37 8.55
N LEU A 141 8.87 -6.66 7.29
CA LEU A 141 7.48 -6.59 6.79
C LEU A 141 6.61 -7.68 7.40
N VAL A 142 7.13 -8.92 7.48
CA VAL A 142 6.44 -10.04 8.13
C VAL A 142 6.17 -9.73 9.60
N GLU A 143 7.16 -9.25 10.34
CA GLU A 143 7.02 -8.87 11.75
C GLU A 143 5.93 -7.82 11.96
N ARG A 144 5.91 -6.77 11.12
CA ARG A 144 4.89 -5.71 11.17
C ARG A 144 3.49 -6.24 10.87
N ALA A 145 3.36 -7.07 9.82
CA ALA A 145 2.08 -7.65 9.46
C ALA A 145 1.55 -8.59 10.56
N LEU A 146 2.40 -9.45 11.13
CA LEU A 146 2.03 -10.39 12.19
C LEU A 146 1.78 -9.72 13.53
N ALA A 147 2.37 -8.55 13.81
CA ALA A 147 2.11 -7.80 15.04
C ALA A 147 0.63 -7.40 15.19
N LYS A 148 -0.10 -7.29 14.08
CA LYS A 148 -1.56 -7.03 14.06
C LYS A 148 -2.37 -8.30 14.33
N TYR A 149 -1.73 -9.48 14.31
CA TYR A 149 -2.32 -10.79 14.53
C TYR A 149 -1.57 -11.57 15.63
N PRO A 150 -1.56 -11.09 16.88
CA PRO A 150 -0.74 -11.65 17.96
C PRO A 150 -1.05 -13.12 18.28
N LYS A 151 -2.22 -13.63 17.87
CA LYS A 151 -2.58 -15.05 17.95
C LYS A 151 -1.69 -15.96 17.08
N TYR A 152 -1.04 -15.42 16.05
CA TYR A 152 -0.30 -16.15 15.03
C TYR A 152 1.22 -15.90 15.09
N MET A 153 1.71 -15.14 16.07
CA MET A 153 3.14 -15.06 16.34
C MET A 153 3.61 -16.37 17.00
N PRO A 154 4.63 -17.05 16.44
CA PRO A 154 5.26 -18.17 17.13
C PRO A 154 5.91 -17.64 18.42
N ARG A 155 5.57 -18.28 19.56
CA ARG A 155 6.14 -17.98 20.88
C ARG A 155 7.56 -18.51 21.02
#